data_AF-F2XF79-F1
#
_entry.id   AF-F2XF79-F1
#
_cell.length_a   1.000
_cell.length_b   1.000
_cell.length_c   1.000
_cell.angle_alpha   90.00
_cell.angle_beta   90.00
_cell.angle_gamma   90.00
#
_symmetry.space_group_name_H-M   'P 1'
#
loop_
_entity.id
_entity.type
_entity.pdbx_description
1 polymer ?
#
loop_
_entity_poly.entity_id
_entity_poly.type
_entity_poly.pdbx_seq_one_letter_code
_entity_poly.pdbx_strand_id
1 'polypeptide(L)'
;ERYVAICMPLRHAELCSTRSTMHCILIIHGLSSVPCIVILSTFFASASLNLYKQHKLCTVEMLILYRWQGHVRSAVHEFYFLIMVIIILFSYVKIMKVAKAASGEDKKSLWKGLRTVILHGFQLLLCLIQMWCPFIEAAVFQIDLILFINVRFYNYVLFNLTPRCLSPLIYGLRDETFFHALKNYEFFGLYKRNV
;
A
#
# COMPACT_ATOMS: atom_id res chain seq x y z
N GLU A 1 14.44 -6.28 -4.50
CA GLU A 1 14.53 -6.33 -5.98
C GLU A 1 15.21 -5.07 -6.53
N ARG A 2 14.55 -3.91 -6.65
CA ARG A 2 15.13 -2.68 -7.27
C ARG A 2 16.47 -2.22 -6.71
N TYR A 3 16.64 -2.27 -5.39
CA TYR A 3 17.93 -1.99 -4.76
C TYR A 3 19.03 -2.91 -5.28
N VAL A 4 18.78 -4.22 -5.36
CA VAL A 4 19.75 -5.21 -5.84
C VAL A 4 20.04 -5.00 -7.33
N ALA A 5 19.00 -4.73 -8.13
CA ALA A 5 19.15 -4.50 -9.57
C ALA A 5 20.06 -3.30 -9.87
N ILE A 6 19.96 -2.22 -9.09
CA ILE A 6 20.72 -0.98 -9.32
C ILE A 6 22.08 -1.03 -8.61
N CYS A 7 22.11 -1.43 -7.33
CA CYS A 7 23.32 -1.36 -6.51
C CYS A 7 24.20 -2.61 -6.61
N MET A 8 23.67 -3.74 -7.09
CA MET A 8 24.37 -5.03 -7.15
C MET A 8 24.01 -5.84 -8.42
N PRO A 9 24.13 -5.25 -9.63
CA PRO A 9 23.61 -5.85 -10.87
C PRO A 9 24.19 -7.24 -11.15
N LEU A 10 25.48 -7.47 -10.89
CA LEU A 10 26.15 -8.77 -11.13
C LEU A 10 25.60 -9.92 -10.27
N ARG A 11 25.00 -9.61 -9.11
CA ARG A 11 24.42 -10.60 -8.19
C ARG A 11 22.90 -10.66 -8.27
N HIS A 12 22.28 -9.87 -9.16
CA HIS A 12 20.83 -9.80 -9.26
C HIS A 12 20.21 -11.14 -9.64
N ALA A 13 20.79 -11.86 -10.61
CA ALA A 13 20.28 -13.17 -11.03
C ALA A 13 20.34 -14.24 -9.92
N GLU A 14 21.35 -14.19 -9.06
CA GLU A 14 21.52 -15.09 -7.92
C GLU A 14 20.51 -14.76 -6.80
N LEU A 15 20.44 -13.49 -6.40
CA LEU A 15 19.65 -13.03 -5.26
C LEU A 15 18.15 -12.91 -5.57
N CYS A 16 17.80 -12.51 -6.80
CA CYS A 16 16.43 -12.28 -7.27
C CYS A 16 15.97 -13.40 -8.22
N SER A 17 16.38 -14.64 -7.96
CA SER A 17 15.89 -15.82 -8.69
C SER A 17 14.39 -16.09 -8.41
N THR A 18 13.73 -16.85 -9.28
CA THR A 18 12.33 -17.26 -9.11
C THR A 18 12.10 -17.97 -7.79
N ARG A 19 13.02 -18.88 -7.42
CA ARG A 19 12.94 -19.61 -6.15
C ARG A 19 13.03 -18.67 -4.95
N SER A 20 14.02 -17.77 -4.93
CA SER A 20 14.17 -16.76 -3.86
C SER A 20 12.93 -15.88 -3.73
N THR A 21 12.42 -15.40 -4.87
CA THR A 21 11.21 -14.57 -4.94
C THR A 21 9.99 -15.27 -4.37
N MET A 22 9.80 -16.56 -4.70
CA MET A 22 8.69 -17.35 -4.14
C MET A 22 8.78 -17.49 -2.61
N HIS A 23 9.99 -17.74 -2.08
CA HIS A 23 10.19 -17.79 -0.63
C HIS A 23 9.88 -16.43 0.02
N CYS A 24 10.33 -15.33 -0.58
CA CYS A 24 10.01 -13.98 -0.09
C CYS A 24 8.50 -13.73 -0.08
N ILE A 25 7.78 -14.12 -1.15
CA ILE A 25 6.31 -14.00 -1.22
C ILE A 25 5.65 -14.77 -0.08
N LEU A 26 6.05 -16.03 0.14
CA LEU A 26 5.52 -16.85 1.23
C LEU A 26 5.79 -16.23 2.61
N ILE A 27 6.99 -15.70 2.84
CA ILE A 27 7.33 -14.99 4.09
C ILE A 27 6.45 -13.75 4.27
N ILE A 28 6.28 -12.94 3.22
CA ILE A 28 5.46 -11.73 3.27
C ILE A 28 4.01 -12.08 3.60
N HIS A 29 3.44 -13.10 2.95
CA HIS A 29 2.07 -13.54 3.25
C HIS A 29 1.95 -14.13 4.65
N GLY A 30 2.92 -14.93 5.09
CA GLY A 30 2.99 -15.46 6.45
C GLY A 30 2.96 -14.36 7.50
N LEU A 31 3.87 -13.39 7.40
CA LEU A 31 3.92 -12.24 8.31
C LEU A 31 2.64 -11.40 8.23
N SER A 32 2.15 -11.09 7.03
CA SER A 32 0.93 -10.28 6.83
C SER A 32 -0.32 -10.93 7.41
N SER A 33 -0.36 -12.26 7.51
CA SER A 33 -1.49 -13.01 8.06
C SER A 33 -1.58 -12.95 9.59
N VAL A 34 -0.50 -12.59 10.30
CA VAL A 34 -0.42 -12.64 11.77
C VAL A 34 -1.56 -11.88 12.46
N PRO A 35 -1.86 -10.60 12.13
CA PRO A 35 -2.98 -9.89 12.76
C PRO A 35 -4.33 -10.58 12.50
N CYS A 36 -4.53 -11.10 11.29
CA CYS A 36 -5.77 -11.78 10.91
C CYS A 36 -5.95 -13.08 11.71
N ILE A 37 -4.89 -13.88 11.82
CA ILE A 37 -4.91 -15.14 12.58
C ILE A 37 -5.23 -14.85 14.05
N VAL A 38 -4.57 -13.87 14.67
CA VAL A 38 -4.80 -13.51 16.08
C VAL A 38 -6.25 -13.06 16.31
N ILE A 39 -6.79 -12.21 15.45
CA ILE A 39 -8.17 -11.71 15.58
C ILE A 39 -9.18 -12.84 15.38
N LEU A 40 -9.06 -13.60 14.29
CA LEU A 40 -10.03 -14.65 13.95
C LEU A 40 -9.98 -15.82 14.93
N SER A 41 -8.79 -16.29 15.31
CA SER A 41 -8.67 -17.41 16.26
C SER A 41 -9.30 -17.07 17.61
N THR A 42 -9.04 -15.86 18.12
CA THR A 42 -9.65 -15.37 19.37
C THR A 42 -11.17 -15.22 19.22
N PHE A 43 -11.63 -14.68 18.09
CA PHE A 43 -13.07 -14.55 17.83
C PHE A 43 -13.77 -15.91 17.82
N PHE A 44 -13.26 -16.88 17.06
CA PHE A 44 -13.86 -18.22 16.99
C PHE A 44 -13.80 -18.96 18.33
N ALA A 45 -12.74 -18.76 19.11
CA ALA A 45 -12.59 -19.40 20.42
C ALA A 45 -13.50 -18.79 21.50
N SER A 46 -13.87 -17.51 21.39
CA SER A 46 -14.52 -16.76 22.48
C SER A 46 -15.89 -16.16 22.13
N ALA A 47 -16.29 -16.12 20.86
CA ALA A 47 -17.57 -15.54 20.47
C ALA A 47 -18.76 -16.37 20.98
N SER A 48 -19.74 -15.70 21.57
CA SER A 48 -20.99 -16.35 21.98
C SER A 48 -21.91 -16.62 20.79
N LEU A 49 -22.76 -17.65 20.89
CA LEU A 49 -23.76 -17.99 19.86
C LEU A 49 -24.69 -16.81 19.53
N ASN A 50 -24.95 -15.93 20.50
CA ASN A 50 -25.82 -14.78 20.32
C ASN A 50 -25.22 -13.77 19.32
N LEU A 51 -23.88 -13.60 19.29
CA LEU A 51 -23.22 -12.70 18.34
C LEU A 51 -23.44 -13.13 16.89
N TYR A 52 -23.53 -14.44 16.62
CA TYR A 52 -23.81 -14.97 15.29
C TYR A 52 -25.26 -14.77 14.83
N LYS A 53 -26.20 -14.58 15.75
CA LYS A 53 -27.62 -14.40 15.45
C LYS A 53 -28.00 -12.92 15.27
N GLN A 54 -27.15 -11.99 15.70
CA GLN A 54 -27.44 -10.57 15.64
C GLN A 54 -27.12 -9.98 14.26
N HIS A 55 -28.01 -9.12 13.76
CA HIS A 55 -27.73 -8.29 12.60
C HIS A 55 -26.80 -7.15 13.00
N LYS A 56 -25.66 -7.06 12.31
CA LYS A 56 -24.59 -6.12 12.61
C LYS A 56 -23.85 -5.73 11.33
N LEU A 57 -23.14 -4.60 11.37
CA LEU A 57 -22.31 -4.13 10.27
C LEU A 57 -21.10 -5.06 10.06
N CYS A 58 -20.76 -5.35 8.81
CA CYS A 58 -19.60 -6.17 8.47
C CYS A 58 -18.32 -5.34 8.58
N THR A 59 -17.72 -5.30 9.77
CA THR A 59 -16.50 -4.54 10.03
C THR A 59 -15.50 -5.35 10.87
N VAL A 60 -14.22 -4.98 10.86
CA VAL A 60 -13.19 -5.71 11.63
C VAL A 60 -13.36 -5.47 13.12
N GLU A 61 -13.93 -4.33 13.50
CA GLU A 61 -14.18 -3.92 14.87
C GLU A 61 -15.15 -4.89 15.58
N MET A 62 -16.03 -5.55 14.82
CA MET A 62 -16.90 -6.62 15.33
C MET A 62 -16.17 -7.90 15.72
N LEU A 63 -15.02 -8.17 15.11
CA LEU A 63 -14.20 -9.35 15.40
C LEU A 63 -13.30 -9.12 16.62
N ILE A 64 -13.27 -7.89 17.13
CA ILE A 64 -12.51 -7.48 18.32
C ILE A 64 -13.44 -7.64 19.53
N LEU A 65 -13.32 -8.77 20.23
CA LEU A 65 -14.05 -9.07 21.47
C LEU A 65 -13.39 -8.42 22.69
N TYR A 66 -12.06 -8.33 22.67
CA TYR A 66 -11.26 -7.81 23.78
C TYR A 66 -10.39 -6.63 23.32
N ARG A 67 -10.23 -5.64 24.21
CA ARG A 67 -9.38 -4.45 23.94
C ARG A 67 -7.95 -4.81 23.54
N TRP A 68 -7.38 -5.87 24.11
CA TRP A 68 -6.02 -6.30 23.79
C TRP A 68 -5.86 -6.72 22.33
N GLN A 69 -6.88 -7.27 21.67
CA GLN A 69 -6.80 -7.62 20.24
C GLN A 69 -6.60 -6.37 19.37
N GLY A 70 -7.30 -5.28 19.71
CA GLY A 70 -7.14 -3.99 19.04
C GLY A 70 -5.74 -3.40 19.26
N HIS A 71 -5.20 -3.50 20.48
CA HIS A 71 -3.84 -3.08 20.78
C HIS A 71 -2.79 -3.90 20.03
N VAL A 72 -2.92 -5.24 20.01
CA VAL A 72 -2.02 -6.12 19.25
C VAL A 72 -2.06 -5.81 17.76
N ARG A 73 -3.27 -5.65 17.19
CA ARG A 73 -3.43 -5.28 15.78
C ARG A 73 -2.70 -3.97 15.46
N SER A 74 -2.92 -2.93 16.26
CA SER A 74 -2.30 -1.61 16.05
C SER A 74 -0.78 -1.68 16.19
N ALA A 75 -0.29 -2.31 17.26
CA ALA A 75 1.15 -2.46 17.52
C ALA A 75 1.86 -3.23 16.39
N VAL A 76 1.26 -4.30 15.86
CA VAL A 76 1.85 -5.05 14.75
C VAL A 76 1.91 -4.21 13.48
N HIS A 77 0.84 -3.46 13.16
CA HIS A 77 0.84 -2.58 11.98
C HIS A 77 1.84 -1.42 12.12
N GLU A 78 1.95 -0.80 13.30
CA GLU A 78 2.94 0.25 13.58
C GLU A 78 4.38 -0.30 13.48
N PHE A 79 4.62 -1.50 14.02
CA PHE A 79 5.92 -2.17 13.90
C PHE A 79 6.29 -2.45 12.45
N TYR A 80 5.34 -2.96 11.64
CA TYR A 80 5.55 -3.15 10.21
C TYR A 80 5.83 -1.84 9.48
N PHE A 81 5.08 -0.77 9.81
CA PHE A 81 5.33 0.56 9.27
C PHE A 81 6.76 1.02 9.54
N LEU A 82 7.22 0.96 10.78
CA LEU A 82 8.57 1.40 11.15
C LEU A 82 9.66 0.63 10.39
N ILE A 83 9.57 -0.70 10.36
CA ILE A 83 10.53 -1.54 9.64
C ILE A 83 10.53 -1.22 8.15
N MET A 84 9.35 -1.14 7.53
CA MET A 84 9.24 -0.87 6.10
C MET A 84 9.80 0.51 5.75
N VAL A 85 9.49 1.55 6.53
CA VAL A 85 10.03 2.91 6.33
C VAL A 85 11.56 2.89 6.39
N ILE A 86 12.15 2.23 7.39
CA ILE A 86 13.62 2.14 7.53
C ILE A 86 14.24 1.46 6.31
N ILE A 87 13.70 0.31 5.89
CA ILE A 87 14.20 -0.45 4.72
C ILE A 87 14.09 0.38 3.44
N ILE A 88 12.98 1.09 3.25
CA ILE A 88 12.72 1.92 2.08
C ILE A 88 13.68 3.10 2.04
N LEU A 89 13.81 3.85 3.14
CA LEU A 89 14.73 4.98 3.23
C LEU A 89 16.17 4.55 2.94
N PHE A 90 16.62 3.46 3.57
CA PHE A 90 17.95 2.90 3.33
C PHE A 90 18.16 2.56 1.85
N SER A 91 17.19 1.84 1.25
CA SER A 91 17.26 1.42 -0.15
C SER A 91 17.32 2.62 -1.10
N TYR A 92 16.47 3.63 -0.88
CA TYR A 92 16.40 4.83 -1.71
C TYR A 92 17.67 5.69 -1.61
N VAL A 93 18.21 5.88 -0.40
CA VAL A 93 19.47 6.61 -0.22
C VAL A 93 20.60 5.95 -1.00
N LYS A 94 20.70 4.62 -0.96
CA LYS A 94 21.74 3.88 -1.70
C LYS A 94 21.53 3.94 -3.22
N ILE A 95 20.29 3.76 -3.68
CA ILE A 95 19.94 3.90 -5.10
C ILE A 95 20.31 5.29 -5.61
N MET A 96 19.98 6.34 -4.85
CA MET A 96 20.28 7.72 -5.22
C MET A 96 21.79 7.97 -5.33
N LYS A 97 22.59 7.42 -4.42
CA LYS A 97 24.06 7.53 -4.47
C LYS A 97 24.63 6.88 -5.74
N VAL A 98 24.16 5.68 -6.10
CA VAL A 98 24.60 4.98 -7.32
C VAL A 98 24.14 5.72 -8.57
N ALA A 99 22.87 6.17 -8.62
CA ALA A 99 22.34 6.91 -9.76
C ALA A 99 23.09 8.23 -9.98
N LYS A 100 23.42 8.96 -8.91
CA LYS A 100 24.21 10.20 -8.99
C LYS A 100 25.63 9.95 -9.48
N ALA A 101 26.27 8.87 -9.03
CA ALA A 101 27.61 8.49 -9.49
C ALA A 101 27.61 8.11 -10.98
N ALA A 102 26.57 7.42 -11.46
CA ALA A 102 26.46 6.99 -12.85
C ALA A 102 26.09 8.13 -13.82
N SER A 103 25.33 9.13 -13.36
CA SER A 103 24.81 10.21 -14.22
C SER A 103 25.82 11.33 -14.52
N GLY A 104 26.97 11.39 -13.82
CA GLY A 104 27.98 12.43 -14.01
C GLY A 104 27.38 13.85 -13.96
N GLU A 105 27.68 14.67 -14.97
CA GLU A 105 27.17 16.05 -15.12
C GLU A 105 25.84 16.16 -15.90
N ASP A 106 25.30 15.06 -16.47
CA ASP A 106 24.06 15.10 -17.24
C ASP A 106 22.82 15.17 -16.33
N LYS A 107 22.53 16.39 -15.88
CA LYS A 107 21.39 16.72 -15.01
C LYS A 107 20.04 16.40 -15.66
N LYS A 108 19.94 16.30 -17.00
CA LYS A 108 18.67 16.12 -17.72
C LYS A 108 18.24 14.65 -17.73
N SER A 109 19.19 13.74 -17.94
CA SER A 109 18.97 12.29 -17.81
C SER A 109 18.61 11.91 -16.37
N LEU A 110 19.33 12.47 -15.38
CA LEU A 110 19.06 12.29 -13.95
C LEU A 110 17.61 12.65 -13.58
N TRP A 111 17.14 13.83 -14.03
CA TRP A 111 15.81 14.34 -13.70
C TRP A 111 14.68 13.46 -14.27
N LYS A 112 14.86 12.91 -15.48
CA LYS A 112 13.88 12.04 -16.13
C LYS A 112 13.69 10.73 -15.37
N GLY A 113 14.79 10.12 -14.90
CA GLY A 113 14.75 8.94 -14.03
C GLY A 113 14.16 9.25 -12.65
N LEU A 114 14.57 10.37 -12.06
CA LEU A 114 14.14 10.81 -10.73
C LEU A 114 12.63 11.04 -10.63
N ARG A 115 12.01 11.60 -11.66
CA ARG A 115 10.56 11.88 -11.67
C ARG A 115 9.71 10.62 -11.49
N THR A 116 10.12 9.50 -12.10
CA THR A 116 9.42 8.21 -11.97
C THR A 116 9.64 7.61 -10.58
N VAL A 117 10.87 7.71 -10.06
CA VAL A 117 11.23 7.20 -8.72
C VAL A 117 10.52 7.96 -7.60
N ILE A 118 10.42 9.29 -7.69
CA ILE A 118 9.70 10.12 -6.71
C ILE A 118 8.23 9.72 -6.66
N LEU A 119 7.63 9.48 -7.82
CA LEU A 119 6.21 9.17 -7.91
C LEU A 119 5.87 7.80 -7.32
N HIS A 120 6.71 6.78 -7.56
CA HIS A 120 6.61 5.51 -6.85
C HIS A 120 6.88 5.64 -5.35
N GLY A 121 7.82 6.51 -4.96
CA GLY A 121 8.08 6.82 -3.55
C GLY A 121 6.86 7.42 -2.87
N PHE A 122 6.18 8.35 -3.53
CA PHE A 122 4.94 8.96 -3.04
C PHE A 122 3.79 7.94 -2.93
N GLN A 123 3.59 7.13 -3.98
CA GLN A 123 2.59 6.06 -3.96
C GLN A 123 2.87 5.07 -2.80
N LEU A 124 4.13 4.69 -2.62
CA LEU A 124 4.55 3.80 -1.53
C LEU A 124 4.31 4.43 -0.16
N LEU A 125 4.60 5.72 0.00
CA LEU A 125 4.32 6.45 1.24
C LEU A 125 2.82 6.42 1.60
N LEU A 126 1.94 6.68 0.62
CA LEU A 126 0.50 6.59 0.84
C LEU A 126 0.06 5.19 1.29
N CYS A 127 0.61 4.13 0.66
CA CYS A 127 0.34 2.75 1.06
C CYS A 127 0.85 2.44 2.48
N LEU A 128 2.00 3.01 2.89
CA LEU A 128 2.53 2.79 4.24
C LEU A 128 1.66 3.47 5.30
N ILE A 129 1.17 4.69 5.03
CA ILE A 129 0.27 5.42 5.94
C ILE A 129 -1.02 4.62 6.20
N GLN A 130 -1.44 3.77 5.26
CA GLN A 130 -2.58 2.87 5.48
C GLN A 130 -2.43 1.99 6.75
N MET A 131 -1.20 1.64 7.15
CA MET A 131 -0.96 0.86 8.36
C MET A 131 -1.31 1.60 9.66
N TRP A 132 -1.40 2.93 9.64
CA TRP A 132 -1.85 3.74 10.78
C TRP A 132 -3.37 3.82 10.89
N CYS A 133 -4.11 3.44 9.85
CA CYS A 133 -5.57 3.55 9.84
C CYS A 133 -6.23 2.80 11.01
N PRO A 134 -5.86 1.55 11.36
CA PRO A 134 -6.46 0.86 12.51
C PRO A 134 -6.29 1.61 13.84
N PHE A 135 -5.13 2.24 14.05
CA PHE A 135 -4.86 3.03 15.25
C PHE A 135 -5.73 4.30 15.30
N ILE A 136 -5.73 5.07 14.20
CA ILE A 136 -6.52 6.31 14.08
C ILE A 136 -8.01 6.01 14.21
N GLU A 137 -8.50 5.01 13.48
CA GLU A 137 -9.91 4.60 13.48
C GLU A 137 -10.36 4.12 14.86
N ALA A 138 -9.52 3.34 15.57
CA ALA A 138 -9.83 2.90 16.93
C ALA A 138 -9.94 4.09 17.90
N ALA A 139 -9.07 5.09 17.79
CA ALA A 139 -9.12 6.30 18.61
C ALA A 139 -10.35 7.15 18.29
N VAL A 140 -10.65 7.38 17.01
CA VAL A 140 -11.81 8.17 16.57
C VAL A 140 -13.13 7.49 16.94
N PHE A 141 -13.20 6.17 16.87
CA PHE A 141 -14.39 5.41 17.26
C PHE A 141 -14.78 5.60 18.74
N GLN A 142 -13.82 5.86 19.62
CA GLN A 142 -14.11 6.17 21.04
C GLN A 142 -14.69 7.58 21.24
N ILE A 143 -14.54 8.47 20.25
CA ILE A 143 -14.95 9.88 20.34
C ILE A 143 -16.35 10.05 19.76
N ASP A 144 -16.52 9.73 18.48
CA ASP A 144 -17.79 9.92 17.76
C ASP A 144 -17.94 8.95 16.59
N LEU A 145 -19.14 8.37 16.46
CA LEU A 145 -19.44 7.35 15.46
C LEU A 145 -19.59 7.92 14.04
N ILE A 146 -20.12 9.14 13.91
CA ILE A 146 -20.28 9.80 12.60
C ILE A 146 -18.90 10.19 12.06
N LEU A 147 -18.05 10.75 12.91
CA LEU A 147 -16.67 11.07 12.61
C LEU A 147 -15.88 9.82 12.20
N PHE A 148 -16.06 8.70 12.92
CA PHE A 148 -15.43 7.42 12.57
C PHE A 148 -15.78 6.98 11.14
N ILE A 149 -17.07 7.03 10.76
CA ILE A 149 -17.52 6.65 9.42
C ILE A 149 -16.85 7.55 8.36
N ASN A 150 -16.84 8.87 8.59
CA ASN A 150 -16.25 9.84 7.68
C ASN A 150 -14.73 9.64 7.53
N VAL A 151 -14.02 9.47 8.64
CA VAL A 151 -12.56 9.24 8.66
C VAL A 151 -12.22 7.94 7.95
N ARG A 152 -12.96 6.85 8.21
CA ARG A 152 -12.73 5.56 7.55
C ARG A 152 -12.96 5.64 6.05
N PHE A 153 -14.00 6.35 5.61
CA PHE A 153 -14.25 6.59 4.19
C PHE A 153 -13.10 7.36 3.54
N TYR A 154 -12.65 8.45 4.18
CA TYR A 154 -11.53 9.24 3.71
C TYR A 154 -10.23 8.41 3.63
N ASN A 155 -9.90 7.66 4.69
CA ASN A 155 -8.74 6.77 4.74
C ASN A 155 -8.78 5.73 3.62
N TYR A 156 -9.96 5.15 3.36
CA TYR A 156 -10.14 4.21 2.26
C TYR A 156 -9.85 4.86 0.90
N VAL A 157 -10.41 6.04 0.63
CA VAL A 157 -10.19 6.74 -0.64
C VAL A 157 -8.71 7.13 -0.81
N LEU A 158 -8.11 7.73 0.21
CA LEU A 158 -6.77 8.32 0.10
C LEU A 158 -5.64 7.29 0.19
N PHE A 159 -5.74 6.32 1.10
CA PHE A 159 -4.64 5.40 1.39
C PHE A 159 -4.81 4.02 0.77
N ASN A 160 -6.01 3.66 0.29
CA ASN A 160 -6.25 2.38 -0.37
C ASN A 160 -6.57 2.55 -1.86
N LEU A 161 -7.55 3.38 -2.21
CA LEU A 161 -7.98 3.54 -3.60
C LEU A 161 -6.97 4.36 -4.42
N THR A 162 -6.62 5.55 -3.95
CA THR A 162 -5.72 6.47 -4.68
C THR A 162 -4.38 5.82 -5.05
N PRO A 163 -3.66 5.11 -4.15
CA PRO A 163 -2.38 4.52 -4.50
C PRO A 163 -2.50 3.40 -5.53
N ARG A 164 -3.63 2.68 -5.58
CA ARG A 164 -3.90 1.66 -6.60
C ARG A 164 -4.23 2.28 -7.96
N CYS A 165 -4.91 3.42 -7.96
CA CYS A 165 -5.23 4.18 -9.18
C CYS A 165 -4.02 4.93 -9.76
N LEU A 166 -3.03 5.27 -8.93
CA LEU A 166 -1.81 5.93 -9.38
C LEU A 166 -1.04 5.06 -10.39
N SER A 167 -0.91 3.74 -10.18
CA SER A 167 -0.15 2.89 -11.12
C SER A 167 -0.71 2.93 -12.56
N PRO A 168 -2.01 2.66 -12.81
CA PRO A 168 -2.61 2.81 -14.15
C PRO A 168 -2.55 4.23 -14.68
N LEU A 169 -2.68 5.26 -13.83
CA LEU A 169 -2.62 6.65 -14.27
C LEU A 169 -1.21 7.02 -14.75
N ILE A 170 -0.19 6.56 -14.04
CA ILE A 170 1.22 6.85 -14.31
C ILE A 170 1.72 6.10 -15.54
N TYR A 171 1.32 4.84 -15.72
CA TYR A 171 1.80 4.01 -16.82
C TYR A 171 0.85 4.04 -18.02
N GLY A 172 -0.46 4.05 -17.79
CA GLY A 172 -1.48 4.08 -18.84
C GLY A 172 -1.58 5.44 -19.52
N LEU A 173 -1.72 6.56 -18.79
CA LEU A 173 -1.78 7.89 -19.44
C LEU A 173 -0.43 8.36 -20.00
N ARG A 174 0.67 7.70 -19.61
CA ARG A 174 2.00 7.98 -20.17
C ARG A 174 2.23 7.28 -21.51
N ASP A 175 1.47 6.23 -21.79
CA ASP A 175 1.46 5.58 -23.10
C ASP A 175 0.69 6.47 -24.08
N GLU A 176 1.39 7.05 -25.06
CA GLU A 176 0.79 8.02 -25.99
C GLU A 176 -0.36 7.39 -26.78
N THR A 177 -0.26 6.11 -27.14
CA THR A 177 -1.32 5.35 -27.81
C THR A 177 -2.57 5.20 -26.95
N PHE A 178 -2.43 4.81 -25.68
CA PHE A 178 -3.54 4.71 -24.73
C PHE A 178 -4.14 6.09 -24.43
N PHE A 179 -3.31 7.11 -24.24
CA PHE A 179 -3.77 8.48 -23.99
C PHE A 179 -4.57 9.04 -25.18
N HIS A 180 -4.09 8.86 -26.41
CA HIS A 180 -4.81 9.26 -27.62
C HIS A 180 -6.12 8.47 -27.80
N ALA A 181 -6.12 7.17 -27.52
CA ALA A 181 -7.33 6.36 -27.55
C ALA A 181 -8.37 6.82 -26.52
N LEU A 182 -7.93 7.11 -25.28
CA LEU A 182 -8.79 7.61 -24.21
C LEU A 182 -9.39 8.99 -24.55
N LYS A 183 -8.56 9.91 -25.05
CA LYS A 183 -9.01 11.22 -25.52
C LYS A 183 -10.04 11.07 -26.64
N ASN A 184 -9.77 10.22 -27.63
CA ASN A 184 -10.74 9.96 -28.70
C ASN A 184 -12.05 9.37 -28.17
N TYR A 185 -12.00 8.48 -27.17
CA TYR A 185 -13.20 7.90 -26.56
C TYR A 185 -14.02 8.91 -25.75
N GLU A 186 -13.38 9.79 -24.97
CA GLU A 186 -14.07 10.87 -24.26
C GLU A 186 -14.68 11.88 -25.23
N PHE A 187 -13.94 12.30 -26.26
CA PHE A 187 -14.43 13.24 -27.26
C PHE A 187 -15.55 12.64 -28.14
N PHE A 188 -15.44 11.38 -28.58
CA PHE A 188 -16.51 10.71 -29.33
C PHE A 188 -17.69 10.28 -28.45
N GLY A 189 -17.46 9.93 -27.18
CA GLY A 189 -18.51 9.61 -26.22
C GLY A 189 -19.36 10.83 -25.84
N LEU A 190 -18.73 12.02 -25.75
CA LEU A 190 -19.43 13.30 -25.59
C LEU A 190 -20.16 13.71 -26.87
N TYR A 191 -19.62 13.41 -28.06
CA TYR A 191 -20.29 13.71 -29.34
C TYR A 191 -21.50 12.80 -29.60
N LYS A 192 -21.47 11.55 -29.12
CA LYS A 192 -22.59 10.60 -29.29
C LYS A 192 -23.75 10.78 -28.31
N ARG A 193 -23.64 11.72 -27.36
CA ARG A 193 -24.68 12.03 -26.35
C ARG A 193 -25.44 13.33 -26.67
N ASN A 194 -25.56 13.67 -27.96
CA ASN A 194 -26.38 14.76 -28.49
C ASN A 194 -27.18 14.31 -29.73
N VAL A 195 -27.78 13.12 -29.69
CA VAL A 195 -28.87 12.72 -30.60
C VAL A 195 -30.01 12.16 -29.76
#